data_AF-A0A7T4WL99-F1
#
_entry.id   AF-A0A7T4WL99-F1
#
_cell.length_a   1.000
_cell.length_b   1.000
_cell.length_c   1.000
_cell.angle_alpha   90.00
_cell.angle_beta   90.00
_cell.angle_gamma   90.00
#
_symmetry.space_group_name_H-M   'P 1'
#
loop_
_entity.id
_entity.type
_entity.pdbx_description
1 polymer ?
#
loop_
_entity_poly.entity_id
_entity_poly.type
_entity_poly.pdbx_seq_one_letter_code
_entity_poly.pdbx_strand_id
1 'polypeptide(L)'
;MSDEQSRRTDPTRVGDQPALRTASGSNWLVWGAVTAALVAVVMVFMAIRAPGIGWPALALVVVVFAAMVVVRTTVRPQRARLVTLAVLDLAIVVIGLVAVLAVLFSSPTG
;
A
#
# COMPACT_ATOMS: atom_id res chain seq x y z
N MET A 1 -24.44 37.72 -31.43
CA MET A 1 -24.74 37.57 -29.99
C MET A 1 -24.81 36.06 -29.72
N SER A 2 -23.65 35.39 -29.75
CA SER A 2 -23.57 33.93 -29.94
C SER A 2 -22.52 33.24 -29.06
N ASP A 3 -22.09 33.88 -27.95
CA ASP A 3 -20.98 33.41 -27.12
C ASP A 3 -21.42 32.69 -25.83
N GLU A 4 -22.72 32.48 -25.60
CA GLU A 4 -23.22 31.89 -24.34
C GLU A 4 -23.36 30.35 -24.35
N GLN A 5 -23.31 29.68 -25.50
CA GLN A 5 -23.62 28.23 -25.57
C GLN A 5 -22.52 27.31 -25.01
N SER A 6 -21.28 27.78 -24.83
CA SER A 6 -20.12 26.92 -24.51
C SER A 6 -19.97 26.56 -23.02
N ARG A 7 -20.90 26.97 -22.16
CA ARG A 7 -20.97 26.52 -20.75
C ARG A 7 -21.90 25.33 -20.51
N ARG A 8 -22.44 24.73 -21.58
CA ARG A 8 -23.23 23.51 -21.49
C ARG A 8 -22.31 22.37 -21.06
N THR A 9 -22.38 22.03 -19.78
CA THR A 9 -21.77 20.84 -19.16
C THR A 9 -22.01 19.65 -20.09
N ASP A 10 -20.96 19.19 -20.76
CA ASP A 10 -21.04 18.10 -21.73
C ASP A 10 -21.41 16.80 -20.99
N PRO A 11 -22.62 16.24 -21.21
CA PRO A 11 -23.08 15.04 -20.52
C PRO A 11 -22.30 13.78 -20.94
N THR A 12 -21.49 13.86 -21.99
CA THR A 12 -20.65 12.75 -22.46
C THR A 12 -19.22 12.80 -21.92
N ARG A 13 -18.89 13.80 -21.09
CA ARG A 13 -17.60 13.91 -20.42
C ARG A 13 -17.37 12.71 -19.51
N VAL A 14 -16.54 11.77 -19.98
CA VAL A 14 -16.22 10.51 -19.29
C VAL A 14 -15.74 10.72 -17.84
N GLY A 15 -15.10 11.86 -17.53
CA GLY A 15 -14.64 12.21 -16.18
C GLY A 15 -15.72 12.52 -15.13
N ASP A 16 -16.97 12.73 -15.55
CA ASP A 16 -18.10 13.00 -14.64
C ASP A 16 -18.92 11.75 -14.27
N GLN A 17 -18.50 10.57 -14.75
CA GLN A 17 -19.18 9.31 -14.45
C GLN A 17 -18.98 8.89 -12.97
N PRO A 18 -20.07 8.72 -12.18
CA PRO A 18 -20.01 8.29 -10.77
C PRO A 18 -19.32 6.93 -10.58
N ALA A 19 -19.40 6.06 -11.59
CA ALA A 19 -18.81 4.72 -11.59
C ALA A 19 -17.27 4.77 -11.54
N LEU A 20 -16.63 5.79 -12.13
CA LEU A 20 -15.17 5.93 -12.11
C LEU A 20 -14.65 6.54 -10.79
N ARG A 21 -15.49 7.27 -10.05
CA ARG A 21 -15.09 7.91 -8.78
C ARG A 21 -15.21 6.98 -7.56
N THR A 22 -16.03 5.94 -7.65
CA THR A 22 -16.39 5.11 -6.49
C THR A 22 -15.71 3.73 -6.49
N ALA A 23 -15.41 3.16 -7.65
CA ALA A 23 -14.93 1.79 -7.75
C ALA A 23 -13.41 1.61 -7.54
N SER A 24 -12.57 2.58 -7.95
CA SER A 24 -11.10 2.40 -7.99
C SER A 24 -10.41 2.54 -6.62
N GLY A 25 -10.91 3.38 -5.71
CA GLY A 25 -10.28 3.62 -4.40
C GLY A 25 -10.72 2.65 -3.29
N SER A 26 -11.64 1.73 -3.58
CA SER A 26 -12.43 1.06 -2.54
C SER A 26 -11.62 0.05 -1.71
N ASN A 27 -10.66 -0.68 -2.31
CA ASN A 27 -10.08 -1.86 -1.65
C ASN A 27 -8.56 -1.83 -1.38
N TRP A 28 -7.97 -0.65 -1.18
CA TRP A 28 -6.55 -0.53 -0.81
C TRP A 28 -6.15 -1.29 0.45
N LEU A 29 -7.06 -1.45 1.42
CA LEU A 29 -6.77 -2.21 2.65
C LEU A 29 -6.63 -3.71 2.36
N VAL A 30 -7.41 -4.27 1.43
CA VAL A 30 -7.30 -5.68 1.07
C VAL A 30 -6.01 -5.94 0.32
N TRP A 31 -5.62 -5.07 -0.62
CA TRP A 31 -4.31 -5.17 -1.27
C TRP A 31 -3.18 -5.07 -0.26
N GLY A 32 -3.24 -4.10 0.66
CA GLY A 32 -2.28 -3.99 1.76
C GLY A 32 -2.20 -5.23 2.65
N ALA A 33 -3.34 -5.85 2.94
CA ALA A 33 -3.39 -7.08 3.75
C ALA A 33 -2.75 -8.26 3.01
N VAL A 34 -3.01 -8.39 1.70
CA VAL A 34 -2.39 -9.42 0.86
C VAL A 34 -0.88 -9.20 0.77
N THR A 35 -0.43 -7.98 0.49
CA THR A 35 1.00 -7.63 0.46
C THR A 35 1.67 -7.93 1.80
N ALA A 36 1.09 -7.47 2.91
CA ALA A 36 1.60 -7.70 4.25
C ALA A 36 1.70 -9.19 4.58
N ALA A 37 0.67 -9.98 4.25
CA ALA A 37 0.66 -11.41 4.50
C ALA A 37 1.76 -12.14 3.71
N LEU A 38 1.91 -11.82 2.41
CA LEU A 38 2.95 -12.42 1.58
C LEU A 38 4.35 -12.08 2.10
N VAL A 39 4.62 -10.80 2.39
CA VAL A 39 5.90 -10.37 2.95
C VAL A 39 6.13 -11.02 4.33
N ALA A 40 5.12 -11.08 5.19
CA ALA A 40 5.23 -11.71 6.50
C ALA A 40 5.59 -13.20 6.42
N VAL A 41 4.99 -13.95 5.50
CA VAL A 41 5.34 -15.36 5.26
C VAL A 41 6.81 -15.50 4.88
N VAL A 42 7.31 -14.65 3.98
CA VAL A 42 8.75 -14.62 3.63
C VAL A 42 9.60 -14.32 4.85
N MET A 43 9.21 -13.32 5.67
CA MET A 43 9.95 -12.99 6.90
C MET A 43 9.95 -14.13 7.92
N VAL A 44 8.87 -14.90 8.04
CA VAL A 44 8.81 -16.09 8.90
C VAL A 44 9.81 -17.14 8.43
N PHE A 45 9.83 -17.48 7.14
CA PHE A 45 10.83 -18.41 6.61
C PHE A 45 12.26 -17.89 6.79
N MET A 46 12.45 -16.59 6.61
CA MET A 46 13.73 -15.94 6.84
C MET A 46 14.13 -15.99 8.32
N ALA A 47 13.20 -15.82 9.26
CA ALA A 47 13.45 -15.89 10.70
C ALA A 47 13.92 -17.28 11.16
N ILE A 48 13.52 -18.35 10.46
CA ILE A 48 14.02 -19.71 10.73
C ILE A 48 15.51 -19.83 10.41
N ARG A 49 16.00 -19.12 9.38
CA ARG A 49 17.39 -19.22 8.89
C ARG A 49 18.30 -18.12 9.43
N ALA A 50 17.77 -16.91 9.56
CA ALA A 50 18.44 -15.69 9.99
C ALA A 50 17.55 -14.95 11.02
N PRO A 51 17.39 -15.51 12.24
CA PRO A 51 16.45 -14.98 13.23
C PRO A 51 16.73 -13.53 13.63
N GLY A 52 18.00 -13.11 13.61
CA GLY A 52 18.41 -11.74 13.91
C GLY A 52 17.91 -10.68 12.92
N ILE A 53 17.51 -11.09 11.70
CA ILE A 53 16.95 -10.18 10.68
C ILE A 53 15.47 -10.46 10.48
N GLY A 54 15.05 -11.73 10.45
CA GLY A 54 13.68 -12.13 10.16
C GLY A 54 12.65 -11.66 11.18
N TRP A 55 12.91 -11.82 12.49
CA TRP A 55 11.96 -11.39 13.53
C TRP A 55 11.77 -9.87 13.57
N PRO A 56 12.84 -9.05 13.57
CA PRO A 56 12.68 -7.59 13.50
C PRO A 56 11.94 -7.11 12.25
N ALA A 57 12.25 -7.69 11.08
CA ALA A 57 11.59 -7.31 9.84
C ALA A 57 10.10 -7.68 9.84
N LEU A 58 9.74 -8.87 10.36
CA LEU A 58 8.34 -9.27 10.54
C LEU A 58 7.60 -8.31 11.47
N ALA A 59 8.18 -7.99 12.63
CA ALA A 59 7.58 -7.07 13.59
C ALA A 59 7.34 -5.69 12.95
N LEU A 60 8.29 -5.20 12.16
CA LEU A 60 8.18 -3.92 11.45
C LEU A 60 7.05 -3.95 10.41
N VAL A 61 6.92 -5.01 9.61
CA VAL A 61 5.81 -5.17 8.65
C VAL A 61 4.45 -5.16 9.36
N VAL A 62 4.33 -5.86 10.48
CA VAL A 62 3.10 -5.88 11.29
C VAL A 62 2.76 -4.48 11.80
N VAL A 63 3.74 -3.73 12.29
CA VAL A 63 3.54 -2.35 12.76
C VAL A 63 3.10 -1.42 11.64
N VAL A 64 3.72 -1.50 10.46
CA VAL A 64 3.35 -0.66 9.30
C VAL A 64 1.95 -1.00 8.80
N PHE A 65 1.60 -2.28 8.73
CA PHE A 65 0.24 -2.69 8.37
C PHE A 65 -0.79 -2.23 9.40
N ALA A 66 -0.49 -2.33 10.70
CA ALA A 66 -1.35 -1.78 11.74
C ALA A 66 -1.55 -0.27 11.59
N ALA A 67 -0.49 0.48 11.26
CA ALA A 67 -0.60 1.91 10.94
C ALA A 67 -1.51 2.17 9.74
N MET A 68 -1.47 1.32 8.71
CA MET A 68 -2.37 1.39 7.55
C MET A 68 -3.84 1.22 7.96
N VAL A 69 -4.13 0.28 8.87
CA VAL A 69 -5.47 0.08 9.45
C VAL A 69 -5.91 1.32 10.23
N VAL A 70 -5.05 1.85 11.09
CA VAL A 70 -5.34 3.06 11.89
C VAL A 70 -5.64 4.26 10.99
N VAL A 71 -4.82 4.51 9.96
CA VAL A 71 -5.05 5.59 8.99
C VAL A 71 -6.38 5.40 8.27
N ARG A 72 -6.71 4.17 7.87
CA ARG A 72 -7.97 3.86 7.19
C ARG A 72 -9.19 4.23 8.02
N THR A 73 -9.14 4.00 9.34
CA THR A 73 -10.26 4.20 10.28
C THR A 73 -10.34 5.61 10.86
N THR A 74 -9.21 6.31 10.98
CA THR A 74 -9.14 7.64 11.64
C THR A 74 -9.18 8.81 10.67
N VAL A 75 -8.64 8.64 9.44
CA VAL A 75 -8.54 9.73 8.46
C VAL A 75 -9.81 9.80 7.62
N ARG A 76 -10.36 11.02 7.47
CA ARG A 76 -11.56 11.27 6.64
C ARG A 76 -11.33 10.82 5.19
N PRO A 77 -12.37 10.35 4.48
CA PRO A 77 -12.26 9.88 3.10
C PRO A 77 -11.93 11.03 2.14
N GLN A 78 -10.64 11.30 1.97
CA GLN A 78 -10.06 12.29 1.07
C GLN A 78 -8.96 11.65 0.20
N ARG A 79 -8.53 12.34 -0.86
CA ARG A 79 -7.41 11.88 -1.71
C ARG A 79 -6.14 11.59 -0.91
N ALA A 80 -5.86 12.40 0.13
CA ALA A 80 -4.73 12.20 1.03
C ALA A 80 -4.71 10.80 1.65
N ARG A 81 -5.86 10.28 2.11
CA ARG A 81 -5.95 8.93 2.68
C ARG A 81 -5.55 7.84 1.70
N LEU A 82 -5.94 7.95 0.42
CA LEU A 82 -5.55 6.97 -0.60
C LEU A 82 -4.04 6.97 -0.84
N VAL A 83 -3.43 8.16 -0.93
CA VAL A 83 -1.97 8.30 -1.07
C VAL A 83 -1.26 7.72 0.15
N THR A 84 -1.72 8.03 1.37
CA THR A 84 -1.11 7.47 2.59
C THR A 84 -1.19 5.95 2.63
N LEU A 85 -2.33 5.36 2.26
CA LEU A 85 -2.47 3.90 2.20
C LEU A 85 -1.50 3.29 1.17
N ALA A 86 -1.37 3.88 -0.02
CA ALA A 86 -0.44 3.41 -1.04
C ALA A 86 1.02 3.54 -0.61
N VAL A 87 1.39 4.62 0.10
CA VAL A 87 2.74 4.80 0.63
C VAL A 87 3.06 3.78 1.74
N LEU A 88 2.10 3.48 2.62
CA LEU A 88 2.28 2.47 3.66
C LEU A 88 2.42 1.06 3.07
N ASP A 89 1.63 0.74 2.03
CA ASP A 89 1.76 -0.52 1.30
C ASP A 89 3.14 -0.63 0.62
N LEU A 90 3.59 0.43 -0.06
CA LEU A 90 4.93 0.48 -0.63
C LEU A 90 6.03 0.32 0.43
N ALA A 91 5.86 0.92 1.62
CA ALA A 91 6.80 0.76 2.72
C ALA A 91 6.95 -0.70 3.16
N ILE A 92 5.86 -1.48 3.19
CA ILE A 92 5.89 -2.92 3.48
C ILE A 92 6.76 -3.67 2.46
N VAL A 93 6.59 -3.36 1.17
CA VAL A 93 7.41 -3.97 0.09
C VAL A 93 8.87 -3.60 0.25
N VAL A 94 9.18 -2.34 0.51
CA VAL A 94 10.56 -1.86 0.71
C VAL A 94 11.21 -2.54 1.91
N ILE A 95 10.50 -2.67 3.04
CA ILE A 95 11.00 -3.39 4.22
C ILE A 95 11.34 -4.84 3.86
N GLY A 96 10.43 -5.53 3.17
CA GLY A 96 10.65 -6.91 2.73
C GLY A 96 11.88 -7.05 1.84
N LEU A 97 12.03 -6.15 0.85
CA LEU A 97 13.18 -6.12 -0.05
C LEU A 97 14.49 -5.88 0.72
N VAL A 98 14.53 -4.85 1.58
CA VAL A 98 15.72 -4.53 2.38
C VAL A 98 16.12 -5.70 3.27
N ALA A 99 15.16 -6.36 3.89
CA ALA A 99 15.43 -7.47 4.79
C ALA A 99 15.99 -8.70 4.04
N VAL A 100 15.45 -9.00 2.85
CA VAL A 100 15.99 -10.04 1.95
C VAL A 100 17.41 -9.71 1.51
N LEU A 101 17.67 -8.47 1.09
CA LEU A 101 19.02 -8.03 0.71
C LEU A 101 19.99 -8.09 1.90
N ALA A 102 19.55 -7.73 3.09
CA ALA A 102 20.36 -7.82 4.30
C ALA A 102 20.78 -9.27 4.59
N VAL A 103 19.88 -10.24 4.46
CA VAL A 103 20.23 -11.66 4.59
C VAL A 103 21.18 -12.11 3.48
N LEU A 104 20.92 -11.71 2.23
CA LEU A 104 21.76 -12.05 1.09
C LEU A 104 23.21 -11.59 1.29
N PHE A 105 23.42 -10.36 1.75
CA PHE A 105 24.76 -9.77 1.92
C PHE A 105 25.42 -10.07 3.26
N SER A 106 24.66 -10.53 4.27
CA SER A 106 25.22 -10.97 5.56
C SER A 106 25.57 -12.45 5.61
N SER A 107 25.04 -13.25 4.68
CA SER A 107 25.40 -14.65 4.54
C SER A 107 26.78 -14.75 3.88
N PRO A 108 27.81 -15.30 4.55
CA PRO A 108 29.08 -15.58 3.88
C PRO A 108 28.80 -16.48 2.68
N THR A 109 29.26 -16.08 1.50
CA THR A 109 29.24 -16.97 0.32
C THR A 109 30.15 -18.14 0.63
N GLY A 110 29.57 -19.25 1.07
CA GLY A 110 30.26 -20.53 1.23
C GLY A 110 30.64 -21.11 -0.12
#